data_AF-A0A7S0QIS2-F1
#
_entry.id   AF-A0A7S0QIS2-F1
#
_cell.length_a   1.000
_cell.length_b   1.000
_cell.length_c   1.000
_cell.angle_alpha   90.00
_cell.angle_beta   90.00
_cell.angle_gamma   90.00
#
_symmetry.space_group_name_H-M   'P 1'
#
loop_
_entity.id
_entity.type
_entity.pdbx_description
1 polymer ?
#
loop_
_entity_poly.entity_id
_entity_poly.type
_entity_poly.pdbx_seq_one_letter_code
_entity_poly.pdbx_strand_id
1 'polypeptide(L)'
;ADAVQQLLEGMVPELHELVEKKVLSKEEVRSVVKKRTDFEYRLRRRTPDKTDFKRYIQYETTLDKLLQKRLSKLDNSKSSRRVKQNKYSCTRHIHFIFDRAVKKFKGDVNLWLEWVAFAKAASSSNVLSKIFARALQIHP
;
A
#
# COMPACT_ATOMS: atom_id res chain seq x y z
N ALA A 1 18.66 -2.32 -11.68
CA ALA A 1 18.42 -1.71 -10.36
C ALA A 1 17.42 -0.56 -10.45
N ASP A 2 17.54 0.28 -11.49
CA ASP A 2 16.83 1.55 -11.69
C ASP A 2 15.34 1.55 -11.38
N ALA A 3 14.52 0.62 -11.91
CA ALA A 3 13.08 0.71 -11.68
C ALA A 3 12.63 0.48 -10.22
N VAL A 4 13.43 -0.20 -9.37
CA VAL A 4 13.13 -0.28 -7.92
C VAL A 4 13.43 1.08 -7.27
N GLN A 5 14.56 1.67 -7.65
CA GLN A 5 15.00 2.95 -7.10
C GLN A 5 14.03 4.08 -7.48
N GLN A 6 13.60 4.16 -8.73
CA GLN A 6 12.57 5.09 -9.19
C GLN A 6 11.24 4.94 -8.43
N LEU A 7 10.84 3.70 -8.13
CA LEU A 7 9.62 3.46 -7.36
C LEU A 7 9.77 3.95 -5.91
N LEU A 8 10.92 3.71 -5.29
CA LEU A 8 11.21 4.16 -3.93
C LEU A 8 11.33 5.69 -3.85
N GLU A 9 11.95 6.33 -4.85
CA GLU A 9 12.03 7.79 -4.97
C GLU A 9 10.64 8.43 -5.01
N GLY A 10 9.69 7.81 -5.72
CA GLY A 10 8.30 8.27 -5.74
C GLY A 10 7.61 8.26 -4.36
N MET A 11 8.10 7.48 -3.39
CA MET A 11 7.55 7.40 -2.03
C MET A 11 8.26 8.33 -1.04
N VAL A 12 9.40 8.93 -1.42
CA VAL A 12 10.19 9.80 -0.53
C VAL A 12 9.40 11.01 -0.02
N PRO A 13 8.62 11.73 -0.86
CA PRO A 13 7.85 12.88 -0.38
C PRO A 13 6.88 12.50 0.75
N GLU A 14 6.19 11.36 0.61
CA GLU A 14 5.22 10.88 1.59
C GLU A 14 5.89 10.52 2.92
N LEU A 15 7.07 9.89 2.88
CA LEU A 15 7.84 9.56 4.08
C LEU A 15 8.40 10.81 4.75
N HIS A 16 8.82 11.83 3.99
CA HIS A 16 9.29 13.10 4.52
C HIS A 16 8.18 13.81 5.31
N GLU A 17 6.97 13.87 4.74
CA GLU A 17 5.80 14.44 5.42
C GLU A 17 5.49 13.73 6.75
N LEU A 18 5.66 12.40 6.83
CA LEU A 18 5.43 11.64 8.06
C LEU A 18 6.45 11.99 9.17
N VAL A 19 7.69 12.33 8.80
CA VAL A 19 8.72 12.81 9.74
C VAL A 19 8.44 14.22 10.20
N GLU A 20 8.11 15.13 9.28
CA GLU A 20 7.76 16.52 9.62
C GLU A 20 6.58 16.58 10.58
N LYS A 21 5.58 15.73 10.36
CA LYS A 21 4.39 15.61 11.22
C LYS A 21 4.66 14.86 12.53
N LYS A 22 5.91 14.44 12.81
CA LYS A 22 6.34 13.68 13.99
C LYS A 22 5.53 12.38 14.20
N VAL A 23 5.01 11.79 13.12
CA VAL A 23 4.28 10.52 13.17
C VAL A 23 5.26 9.33 13.21
N LEU A 24 6.39 9.47 12.50
CA LEU A 24 7.49 8.52 12.48
C LEU A 24 8.80 9.23 12.85
N SER A 25 9.68 8.52 13.54
CA SER A 25 11.07 8.93 13.71
C SER A 25 11.91 8.66 12.44
N LYS A 26 13.06 9.32 12.33
CA LYS A 26 14.00 9.08 11.22
C LYS A 26 14.49 7.63 11.18
N GLU A 27 14.65 6.99 12.33
CA GLU A 27 15.06 5.59 12.43
C GLU A 27 13.97 4.64 11.93
N GLU A 28 12.71 4.91 12.30
CA GLU A 28 11.57 4.14 11.80
C GLU A 28 11.42 4.29 10.29
N VAL A 29 11.60 5.49 9.74
CA VAL A 29 11.57 5.70 8.29
C VAL A 29 12.67 4.91 7.59
N ARG A 30 13.90 4.89 8.11
CA ARG A 30 14.97 4.04 7.57
C ARG A 30 14.58 2.57 7.57
N SER A 31 13.95 2.10 8.64
CA SER A 31 13.44 0.72 8.74
C SER A 31 12.34 0.44 7.72
N VAL A 32 11.41 1.37 7.52
CA VAL A 32 10.33 1.26 6.52
C VAL A 32 10.89 1.22 5.11
N VAL A 33 11.82 2.12 4.77
CA VAL A 33 12.48 2.14 3.46
C VAL A 33 13.23 0.85 3.20
N LYS A 34 13.99 0.35 4.19
CA LYS A 34 14.71 -0.92 4.07
C LYS A 34 13.75 -2.08 3.80
N LYS A 35 12.66 -2.19 4.58
CA LYS A 35 11.66 -3.25 4.39
C LYS A 35 10.96 -3.16 3.03
N ARG A 36 10.55 -1.96 2.59
CA ARG A 36 9.96 -1.76 1.26
C ARG A 36 10.94 -2.16 0.16
N THR A 37 12.19 -1.76 0.28
CA THR A 37 13.27 -2.13 -0.65
C THR A 37 13.41 -3.65 -0.75
N ASP A 38 13.48 -4.35 0.39
CA ASP A 38 13.58 -5.81 0.44
C ASP A 38 12.37 -6.49 -0.23
N PHE A 39 11.15 -5.99 0.00
CA PHE A 39 9.96 -6.50 -0.67
C PHE A 39 10.01 -6.25 -2.18
N GLU A 40 10.39 -5.05 -2.63
CA GLU A 40 10.47 -4.74 -4.06
C GLU A 40 11.51 -5.61 -4.79
N TYR A 41 12.66 -5.88 -4.16
CA TYR A 41 13.64 -6.84 -4.71
C TYR A 41 13.08 -8.27 -4.78
N ARG A 42 12.33 -8.72 -3.78
CA ARG A 42 11.67 -10.05 -3.80
C ARG A 42 10.63 -10.16 -4.91
N LEU A 43 9.81 -9.12 -5.09
CA LEU A 43 8.76 -9.10 -6.12
C LEU A 43 9.32 -9.02 -7.54
N ARG A 44 10.55 -8.52 -7.71
CA ARG A 44 11.23 -8.41 -9.01
C ARG A 44 12.03 -9.66 -9.40
N ARG A 45 12.04 -10.70 -8.57
CA ARG A 45 12.65 -12.00 -8.92
C ARG A 45 12.02 -12.57 -10.20
N ARG A 46 12.77 -13.38 -10.93
CA ARG A 46 12.33 -14.03 -12.18
C ARG A 46 11.04 -14.81 -11.99
N THR A 47 10.94 -15.52 -10.87
CA THR A 47 9.75 -16.23 -10.41
C THR A 47 9.23 -15.56 -9.13
N PRO A 48 8.29 -14.60 -9.25
CA PRO A 48 7.70 -13.96 -8.08
C PRO A 48 6.77 -14.95 -7.37
N ASP A 49 6.79 -14.94 -6.05
CA ASP A 49 5.89 -15.74 -5.23
C ASP A 49 4.66 -14.90 -4.82
N LYS A 50 3.47 -15.50 -4.92
CA LYS A 50 2.23 -14.91 -4.40
C LYS A 50 2.33 -14.63 -2.90
N THR A 51 3.04 -15.47 -2.15
CA THR A 51 3.19 -15.28 -0.70
C THR A 51 3.94 -13.98 -0.37
N ASP A 52 4.90 -13.57 -1.20
CA ASP A 52 5.64 -12.32 -1.02
C ASP A 52 4.73 -11.10 -1.24
N PHE A 53 3.83 -11.14 -2.22
CA PHE A 53 2.80 -10.10 -2.39
C PHE A 53 1.89 -10.00 -1.16
N LYS A 54 1.40 -11.15 -0.66
CA LYS A 54 0.54 -11.19 0.54
C LYS A 54 1.25 -10.62 1.76
N ARG A 55 2.51 -11.03 2.00
CA ARG A 55 3.34 -10.53 3.10
C ARG A 55 3.56 -9.02 3.00
N TYR A 56 3.80 -8.51 1.79
CA TYR A 56 3.99 -7.08 1.59
C TYR A 56 2.70 -6.28 1.85
N ILE A 57 1.56 -6.76 1.35
CA ILE A 57 0.25 -6.15 1.60
C ILE A 57 -0.07 -6.14 3.11
N GLN A 58 0.18 -7.24 3.81
CA GLN A 58 -0.01 -7.34 5.26
C GLN A 58 0.87 -6.35 6.03
N TYR A 59 2.14 -6.23 5.61
CA TYR A 59 3.07 -5.27 6.18
C TYR A 59 2.56 -3.83 6.01
N GLU A 60 2.19 -3.42 4.78
CA GLU A 60 1.69 -2.07 4.50
C GLU A 60 0.36 -1.79 5.20
N THR A 61 -0.54 -2.77 5.28
CA THR A 61 -1.79 -2.64 6.03
C THR A 61 -1.55 -2.43 7.53
N THR A 62 -0.57 -3.13 8.10
CA THR A 62 -0.19 -2.98 9.50
C THR A 62 0.46 -1.62 9.75
N LEU A 63 1.32 -1.17 8.82
CA LEU A 63 1.94 0.14 8.85
C LEU A 63 0.87 1.25 8.79
N ASP A 64 -0.09 1.17 7.87
CA ASP A 64 -1.19 2.14 7.79
C ASP A 64 -1.97 2.20 9.12
N LYS A 65 -2.36 1.06 9.70
CA LYS A 65 -3.03 1.02 11.01
C LYS A 65 -2.21 1.69 12.12
N LEU A 66 -0.90 1.47 12.16
CA LEU A 66 0.02 2.12 13.11
C LEU A 66 0.00 3.64 12.90
N LEU A 67 0.12 4.09 11.65
CA LEU A 67 0.11 5.51 11.29
C LEU A 67 -1.21 6.17 11.66
N GLN A 68 -2.36 5.56 11.34
CA GLN A 68 -3.68 6.04 11.71
C GLN A 68 -3.80 6.22 13.23
N LYS A 69 -3.36 5.23 14.02
CA LYS A 69 -3.41 5.27 15.48
C LYS A 69 -2.51 6.36 16.08
N ARG A 70 -1.35 6.61 15.51
CA ARG A 70 -0.45 7.69 15.97
C ARG A 70 -1.02 9.05 15.59
N LEU A 71 -1.52 9.15 14.37
CA LEU A 71 -2.10 10.38 13.86
C LEU A 71 -3.35 10.79 14.66
N SER A 72 -4.21 9.83 15.04
CA SER A 72 -5.36 10.09 15.90
C SER A 72 -4.98 10.54 17.32
N LYS A 73 -3.77 10.20 17.81
CA LYS A 73 -3.28 10.67 19.11
C LYS A 73 -2.64 12.06 19.04
N LEU A 74 -2.00 12.38 17.91
CA LEU A 74 -1.41 13.69 17.65
C LEU A 74 -2.49 14.74 17.36
N ASP A 75 -3.58 14.34 16.70
CA ASP A 75 -4.66 15.24 16.26
C ASP A 75 -5.74 15.41 17.35
N ASN A 76 -5.37 16.00 18.49
CA ASN A 76 -6.34 16.51 19.48
C ASN A 76 -7.09 17.77 19.00
N SER A 77 -6.75 18.30 17.81
CA SER A 77 -7.24 19.57 17.28
C SER A 77 -7.54 19.47 15.78
N LYS A 78 -8.75 19.00 15.45
CA LYS A 78 -9.54 19.30 14.23
C LYS A 78 -8.82 19.38 12.87
N SER A 79 -7.64 18.81 12.63
CA SER A 79 -6.95 18.89 11.34
C SER A 79 -7.34 17.74 10.41
N SER A 80 -8.66 17.58 10.21
CA SER A 80 -9.28 16.52 9.40
C SER A 80 -8.70 16.39 7.98
N ARG A 81 -8.19 17.48 7.40
CA ARG A 81 -7.61 17.48 6.05
C ARG A 81 -6.27 16.73 5.97
N ARG A 82 -5.42 16.83 7.00
CA ARG A 82 -4.09 16.22 7.03
C ARG A 82 -4.14 14.71 7.26
N VAL A 83 -5.05 14.28 8.14
CA VAL A 83 -5.35 12.85 8.38
C VAL A 83 -5.84 12.17 7.10
N LYS A 84 -6.69 12.87 6.34
CA LYS A 84 -7.22 12.38 5.07
C LYS A 84 -6.10 12.18 4.03
N GLN A 85 -5.20 13.14 3.84
CA GLN A 85 -4.12 13.03 2.84
C GLN A 85 -3.20 11.81 3.07
N ASN A 86 -2.70 11.61 4.30
CA ASN A 86 -1.83 10.47 4.61
C ASN A 86 -2.56 9.12 4.44
N LYS A 87 -3.84 9.06 4.82
CA LYS A 87 -4.68 7.87 4.62
C LYS A 87 -4.76 7.50 3.13
N TYR A 88 -4.92 8.49 2.25
CA TYR A 88 -5.00 8.25 0.81
C TYR A 88 -3.68 7.75 0.21
N SER A 89 -2.53 8.23 0.67
CA SER A 89 -1.20 7.77 0.18
C SER A 89 -0.99 6.28 0.50
N CYS A 90 -1.17 5.87 1.75
CA CYS A 90 -0.96 4.48 2.17
C CYS A 90 -1.94 3.53 1.47
N THR A 91 -3.22 3.93 1.40
CA THR A 91 -4.26 3.18 0.69
C THR A 91 -3.92 3.01 -0.79
N ARG A 92 -3.43 4.07 -1.45
CA ARG A 92 -3.01 4.04 -2.86
C ARG A 92 -1.84 3.08 -3.08
N HIS A 93 -0.85 3.08 -2.18
CA HIS A 93 0.28 2.16 -2.26
C HIS A 93 -0.17 0.69 -2.12
N ILE A 94 -1.08 0.40 -1.20
CA ILE A 94 -1.66 -0.94 -1.05
C ILE A 94 -2.40 -1.36 -2.33
N HIS A 95 -3.25 -0.48 -2.91
CA HIS A 95 -3.89 -0.77 -4.20
C HIS A 95 -2.88 -1.00 -5.32
N PHE A 96 -1.77 -0.26 -5.35
CA PHE A 96 -0.71 -0.45 -6.34
C PHE A 96 -0.04 -1.84 -6.21
N ILE A 97 0.19 -2.32 -4.98
CA ILE A 97 0.71 -3.68 -4.77
C ILE A 97 -0.30 -4.73 -5.24
N PHE A 98 -1.60 -4.58 -4.92
CA PHE A 98 -2.65 -5.48 -5.40
C PHE A 98 -2.77 -5.49 -6.93
N ASP A 99 -2.74 -4.33 -7.60
CA ASP A 99 -2.82 -4.24 -9.06
C ASP A 99 -1.66 -5.00 -9.72
N ARG A 100 -0.44 -4.89 -9.17
CA ARG A 100 0.72 -5.68 -9.63
C ARG A 100 0.56 -7.17 -9.36
N ALA A 101 0.03 -7.54 -8.20
CA ALA A 101 -0.19 -8.94 -7.83
C ALA A 101 -1.17 -9.60 -8.79
N VAL A 102 -2.31 -8.95 -9.03
CA VAL A 102 -3.37 -9.43 -9.91
C VAL A 102 -2.93 -9.51 -11.38
N LYS A 103 -2.12 -8.55 -11.85
CA LYS A 103 -1.53 -8.61 -13.20
C LYS A 103 -0.65 -9.84 -13.42
N LYS A 104 0.08 -10.28 -12.39
CA LYS A 104 0.92 -11.48 -12.43
C LYS A 104 0.14 -12.77 -12.18
N PHE A 105 -0.82 -12.77 -11.25
CA PHE A 105 -1.59 -13.94 -10.83
C PHE A 105 -3.08 -13.79 -11.17
N LYS A 106 -3.38 -13.63 -12.47
CA LYS A 106 -4.74 -13.32 -12.94
C LYS A 106 -5.77 -14.38 -12.59
N GLY A 107 -5.38 -15.66 -12.64
CA GLY A 107 -6.24 -16.82 -12.39
C GLY A 107 -6.65 -17.02 -10.92
N ASP A 108 -6.08 -16.25 -9.99
CA ASP A 108 -6.30 -16.47 -8.57
C ASP A 108 -7.47 -15.65 -8.02
N VAL A 109 -8.66 -16.24 -8.04
CA VAL A 109 -9.90 -15.57 -7.59
C VAL A 109 -9.79 -15.09 -6.13
N ASN A 110 -9.09 -15.81 -5.26
CA ASN A 110 -8.92 -15.41 -3.87
C ASN A 110 -8.17 -14.07 -3.74
N LEU A 111 -7.18 -13.82 -4.60
CA LEU A 111 -6.46 -12.55 -4.62
C LEU A 111 -7.38 -11.38 -5.02
N TRP A 112 -8.29 -11.60 -5.96
CA TRP A 112 -9.30 -10.62 -6.35
C TRP A 112 -10.28 -10.33 -5.22
N LEU A 113 -10.76 -11.36 -4.53
CA LEU A 113 -11.66 -11.23 -3.38
C LEU A 113 -10.99 -10.48 -2.22
N GLU A 114 -9.71 -10.78 -1.92
CA GLU A 114 -8.91 -10.05 -0.94
C GLU A 114 -8.80 -8.56 -1.31
N TRP A 115 -8.57 -8.24 -2.59
CA TRP A 115 -8.49 -6.86 -3.07
C TRP A 115 -9.83 -6.13 -2.98
N VAL A 116 -10.94 -6.79 -3.33
CA VAL A 116 -12.30 -6.28 -3.21
C VAL A 116 -12.66 -6.01 -1.76
N ALA A 117 -12.34 -6.94 -0.85
CA ALA A 117 -12.58 -6.78 0.58
C ALA A 117 -11.81 -5.56 1.14
N PHE A 118 -10.55 -5.39 0.73
CA PHE A 118 -9.76 -4.21 1.09
C PHE A 118 -10.36 -2.92 0.53
N ALA A 119 -10.72 -2.90 -0.76
CA ALA A 119 -11.32 -1.72 -1.40
C ALA A 119 -12.65 -1.31 -0.76
N LYS A 120 -13.47 -2.29 -0.35
CA LYS A 120 -14.71 -2.07 0.41
C LYS A 120 -14.42 -1.48 1.80
N ALA A 121 -13.43 -2.01 2.52
CA ALA A 121 -13.03 -1.47 3.82
C ALA A 121 -12.43 -0.06 3.73
N ALA A 122 -11.75 0.27 2.63
CA ALA A 122 -11.18 1.57 2.35
C ALA A 122 -12.20 2.59 1.77
N SER A 123 -13.48 2.22 1.61
CA SER A 123 -14.54 3.03 0.98
C SER A 123 -14.17 3.59 -0.40
N SER A 124 -13.35 2.86 -1.16
CA SER A 124 -12.85 3.29 -2.48
C SER A 124 -13.79 2.85 -3.60
N SER A 125 -15.00 3.43 -3.65
CA SER A 125 -16.07 3.05 -4.60
C SER A 125 -15.64 3.07 -6.06
N ASN A 126 -14.91 4.11 -6.50
CA ASN A 126 -14.43 4.23 -7.87
C ASN A 126 -13.41 3.14 -8.24
N VAL A 127 -12.56 2.74 -7.29
CA VAL A 127 -11.57 1.68 -7.49
C VAL A 127 -12.28 0.32 -7.51
N LEU A 128 -13.26 0.13 -6.62
CA LEU A 128 -14.06 -1.07 -6.52
C LEU A 128 -14.78 -1.39 -7.85
N SER A 129 -15.44 -0.42 -8.48
CA SER A 129 -16.10 -0.62 -9.78
C SER A 129 -15.10 -1.03 -10.87
N LYS A 130 -13.89 -0.45 -10.88
CA LYS A 130 -12.82 -0.82 -11.83
C LYS A 130 -12.29 -2.23 -11.56
N ILE A 131 -12.17 -2.63 -10.30
CA ILE A 131 -11.75 -3.98 -9.92
C ILE A 131 -12.78 -5.00 -10.41
N PHE A 132 -14.07 -4.78 -10.15
CA PHE A 132 -15.14 -5.69 -10.59
C PHE A 132 -15.20 -5.82 -12.11
N ALA A 133 -15.13 -4.71 -12.84
CA ALA A 133 -15.13 -4.74 -14.30
C ALA A 133 -13.98 -5.59 -14.86
N ARG A 134 -12.78 -5.46 -14.28
CA ARG A 134 -11.61 -6.27 -14.69
C ARG A 134 -11.72 -7.73 -14.26
N ALA A 135 -12.26 -7.98 -13.08
CA ALA A 135 -12.45 -9.34 -12.56
C ALA A 135 -13.40 -10.13 -13.47
N LEU A 136 -14.55 -9.55 -13.84
CA LEU A 136 -15.54 -10.16 -14.72
C LEU A 136 -15.01 -10.41 -16.14
N GLN A 137 -14.11 -9.55 -16.64
CA GLN A 137 -13.48 -9.75 -17.96
C GLN A 137 -12.51 -10.94 -17.99
N ILE A 138 -11.87 -11.23 -16.86
CA ILE A 138 -10.84 -12.28 -16.76
C ILE A 138 -11.46 -13.60 -16.30
N HIS A 139 -12.51 -13.53 -15.49
CA HIS A 139 -13.28 -14.66 -14.96
C HIS A 139 -14.73 -14.54 -15.43
N PRO A 140 -15.04 -14.98 -16.67
CA PRO A 140 -16.40 -15.01 -17.17
C PRO A 140 -17.28 -16.02 -16.43
#